data_AF-A0A0R0I014-F1
#
_entry.id   AF-A0A0R0I014-F1
#
_cell.length_a   1.000
_cell.length_b   1.000
_cell.length_c   1.000
_cell.angle_alpha   90.00
_cell.angle_beta   90.00
_cell.angle_gamma   90.00
#
_symmetry.space_group_name_H-M   'P 1'
#
loop_
_entity.id
_entity.type
_entity.pdbx_description
1 polymer ?
#
loop_
_entity_poly.entity_id
_entity_poly.type
_entity_poly.pdbx_seq_one_letter_code
_entity_poly.pdbx_strand_id
1 'polypeptide(L)'
;MGLIDRVLKMGVLLTEVYIDTVGDAGKYEMKLSNSFPSIKFVVAKKADSLYPVVSGASIVAKVTRDRALREWVLDETAENMQRNFGSGYPGDPQTKSWLEDHKHHIFGFPSLVRFSWGTCNSYFKDAAEVLWESDNLDEDGGGSNNKNGKRQLKLSNVGFTTSKRSEEIESSGKGRCRFFQARKLEHLTYF
;
A
#
# COMPACT_ATOMS: atom_id res chain seq x y z
N MET A 1 4.35 -7.93 -12.78
CA MET A 1 5.31 -7.37 -13.75
C MET A 1 6.77 -7.59 -13.33
N GLY A 2 7.18 -7.19 -12.12
CA GLY A 2 8.58 -7.26 -11.70
C GLY A 2 9.26 -8.63 -11.81
N LEU A 3 8.55 -9.73 -11.51
CA LEU A 3 9.12 -11.08 -11.67
C LEU A 3 9.43 -11.43 -13.13
N ILE A 4 8.58 -11.03 -14.08
CA ILE A 4 8.79 -11.25 -15.53
C ILE A 4 10.00 -10.44 -15.99
N ASP A 5 10.07 -9.16 -15.61
CA ASP A 5 11.20 -8.28 -15.92
C ASP A 5 12.52 -8.82 -15.37
N ARG A 6 12.52 -9.35 -14.14
CA ARG A 6 13.69 -10.00 -13.56
C ARG A 6 14.18 -11.20 -14.38
N VAL A 7 13.27 -12.05 -14.86
CA VAL A 7 13.61 -13.21 -15.69
C VAL A 7 14.23 -12.78 -17.03
N LEU A 8 13.68 -11.75 -17.67
CA LEU A 8 14.25 -11.19 -18.89
C LEU A 8 15.66 -10.63 -18.66
N LYS A 9 15.87 -9.92 -17.54
CA LYS A 9 17.19 -9.40 -17.16
C LYS A 9 18.22 -10.48 -16.86
N MET A 10 17.78 -11.69 -16.50
CA MET A 10 18.66 -12.85 -16.36
C MET A 10 19.09 -13.46 -17.70
N GLY A 11 18.61 -12.92 -18.83
CA GLY A 11 18.92 -13.42 -20.18
C GLY A 11 18.14 -14.65 -20.59
N VAL A 12 17.06 -14.99 -19.87
CA VAL A 12 16.19 -16.12 -20.22
C VAL A 12 15.32 -15.73 -21.41
N LEU A 13 15.36 -16.55 -22.47
CA LEU A 13 14.50 -16.37 -23.64
C LEU A 13 13.06 -16.75 -23.28
N LEU A 14 12.26 -15.76 -22.92
CA LEU A 14 10.87 -15.94 -22.51
C LEU A 14 9.94 -15.69 -23.70
N THR A 15 9.32 -16.75 -24.23
CA THR A 15 8.43 -16.69 -25.40
C THR A 15 6.96 -16.65 -25.01
N GLU A 16 6.56 -17.46 -24.02
CA GLU A 16 5.17 -17.59 -23.57
C GLU A 16 5.07 -17.53 -22.04
N VAL A 17 4.04 -16.87 -21.53
CA VAL A 17 3.78 -16.73 -20.08
C VAL A 17 2.32 -17.05 -19.78
N TYR A 18 2.11 -18.00 -18.86
CA TYR A 18 0.79 -18.43 -18.40
C TYR A 18 0.50 -17.86 -17.01
N ILE A 19 -0.69 -17.30 -16.81
CA ILE A 19 -1.06 -16.64 -15.55
C ILE A 19 -2.46 -17.04 -15.10
N ASP A 20 -2.58 -17.39 -13.82
CA ASP A 20 -3.85 -17.56 -13.13
C ASP A 20 -4.43 -16.21 -12.68
N THR A 21 -5.72 -15.98 -12.93
CA THR A 21 -6.42 -14.75 -12.52
C THR A 21 -7.70 -15.05 -11.76
N VAL A 22 -8.00 -14.17 -10.80
CA VAL A 22 -9.28 -14.15 -10.05
C VAL A 22 -10.29 -13.16 -10.64
N GLY A 23 -9.97 -12.52 -11.77
CA GLY A 23 -10.78 -11.46 -12.39
C GLY A 23 -10.97 -11.61 -13.90
N ASP A 24 -11.16 -10.48 -14.57
CA ASP A 24 -11.27 -10.41 -16.03
C ASP A 24 -9.92 -10.71 -16.69
N ALA A 25 -9.84 -11.85 -17.38
CA ALA A 25 -8.64 -12.32 -18.04
C ALA A 25 -8.22 -11.38 -19.19
N GLY A 26 -9.16 -10.92 -20.02
CA GLY A 26 -8.87 -10.14 -21.22
C GLY A 26 -8.28 -8.77 -20.88
N LYS A 27 -8.80 -8.09 -19.85
CA LYS A 27 -8.22 -6.82 -19.37
C LYS A 27 -6.79 -7.00 -18.87
N TYR A 28 -6.53 -8.10 -18.16
CA TYR A 28 -5.21 -8.34 -17.61
C TYR A 28 -4.22 -8.74 -18.69
N GLU A 29 -4.61 -9.62 -19.61
CA GLU A 29 -3.83 -10.01 -20.78
C GLU A 29 -3.43 -8.78 -21.61
N MET A 30 -4.39 -7.91 -21.96
CA MET A 30 -4.11 -6.69 -22.72
C MET A 30 -3.09 -5.80 -22.00
N LYS A 31 -3.22 -5.65 -20.68
CA LYS A 31 -2.27 -4.87 -19.87
C LYS A 31 -0.85 -5.47 -19.93
N LEU A 32 -0.74 -6.80 -19.89
CA LEU A 32 0.54 -7.50 -19.94
C LEU A 32 1.18 -7.42 -21.32
N SER A 33 0.42 -7.71 -22.37
CA SER A 33 0.88 -7.65 -23.76
C SER A 33 1.33 -6.25 -24.16
N ASN A 34 0.66 -5.19 -23.68
CA ASN A 34 1.11 -3.81 -23.88
C ASN A 34 2.44 -3.50 -23.18
N SER A 35 2.72 -4.15 -22.05
CA SER A 35 3.94 -3.92 -21.28
C SER A 35 5.12 -4.78 -21.76
N PHE A 36 4.84 -5.96 -22.33
CA PHE A 36 5.84 -6.89 -22.83
C PHE A 36 5.43 -7.41 -24.23
N PRO A 37 5.59 -6.61 -25.29
CA PRO A 37 5.05 -6.92 -26.62
C PRO A 37 5.67 -8.15 -27.30
N SER A 38 6.89 -8.53 -26.89
CA SER A 38 7.63 -9.67 -27.44
C SER A 38 7.25 -11.02 -26.83
N ILE A 39 6.33 -11.04 -25.86
CA ILE A 39 5.93 -12.22 -25.10
C ILE A 39 4.46 -12.49 -25.35
N LYS A 40 4.11 -13.75 -25.61
CA LYS A 40 2.72 -14.18 -25.69
C LYS A 40 2.19 -14.48 -24.28
N PHE A 41 1.11 -13.81 -23.89
CA PHE A 41 0.44 -14.05 -22.62
C PHE A 41 -0.78 -14.94 -22.79
N VAL A 42 -0.95 -15.88 -21.87
CA VAL A 42 -2.17 -16.67 -21.72
C VAL A 42 -2.66 -16.46 -20.30
N VAL A 43 -3.74 -15.69 -20.15
CA VAL A 43 -4.36 -15.43 -18.86
C VAL A 43 -5.66 -16.21 -18.77
N ALA A 44 -5.80 -17.07 -17.77
CA ALA A 44 -7.00 -17.87 -17.59
C ALA A 44 -7.40 -17.94 -16.11
N LYS A 45 -8.68 -18.20 -15.86
CA LYS A 45 -9.16 -18.52 -14.51
C LYS A 45 -8.85 -19.99 -14.24
N LYS A 46 -8.42 -20.31 -13.01
CA LYS A 46 -8.02 -21.68 -12.61
C LYS A 46 -6.91 -22.24 -13.51
N ALA A 47 -5.98 -21.37 -13.92
CA ALA A 47 -4.90 -21.75 -14.82
C ALA A 47 -3.95 -22.77 -14.18
N ASP A 48 -3.89 -22.83 -12.85
CA ASP A 48 -3.16 -23.84 -12.08
C ASP A 48 -3.68 -25.28 -12.28
N SER A 49 -4.96 -25.42 -12.65
CA SER A 49 -5.58 -26.71 -12.99
C SER A 49 -5.43 -27.07 -14.48
N LEU A 50 -5.18 -26.08 -15.33
CA LEU A 50 -5.12 -26.23 -16.80
C LEU A 50 -3.68 -26.40 -17.31
N TYR A 51 -2.73 -25.73 -16.67
CA TYR A 51 -1.34 -25.65 -17.15
C TYR A 51 -0.37 -26.11 -16.05
N PRO A 52 0.42 -27.18 -16.28
CA PRO A 52 1.38 -27.69 -15.30
C PRO A 52 2.38 -26.65 -14.79
N VAL A 53 2.81 -25.73 -15.66
CA VAL A 53 3.74 -24.65 -15.29
C VAL A 53 3.14 -23.68 -14.27
N VAL A 54 1.84 -23.40 -14.36
CA VAL A 54 1.13 -22.55 -13.39
C VAL A 54 0.87 -23.33 -12.10
N SER A 55 0.59 -24.64 -12.21
CA SER A 55 0.48 -25.54 -11.06
C SER A 55 1.77 -25.56 -10.23
N GLY A 56 2.93 -25.72 -10.89
CA GLY A 56 4.24 -25.66 -10.25
C GLY A 56 4.50 -24.31 -9.58
N ALA A 57 4.19 -23.20 -10.26
CA ALA A 57 4.30 -21.86 -9.67
C ALA A 57 3.42 -21.70 -8.42
N SER A 58 2.22 -22.28 -8.44
CA SER A 58 1.27 -22.28 -7.31
C SER A 58 1.82 -23.02 -6.08
N ILE A 59 2.48 -24.17 -6.29
CA ILE A 59 3.17 -24.91 -5.22
C ILE A 59 4.29 -24.06 -4.63
N VAL A 60 5.17 -23.53 -5.48
CA VAL A 60 6.31 -22.69 -5.04
C VAL A 60 5.82 -21.49 -4.24
N ALA A 61 4.77 -20.81 -4.70
CA ALA A 61 4.21 -19.65 -4.01
C ALA A 61 3.66 -20.01 -2.63
N LYS A 62 2.88 -21.10 -2.50
CA LYS A 62 2.29 -21.52 -1.23
C LYS A 62 3.35 -21.99 -0.23
N VAL A 63 4.27 -22.85 -0.65
CA VAL A 63 5.34 -23.37 0.22
C VAL A 63 6.25 -22.22 0.70
N THR A 64 6.57 -21.28 -0.19
CA THR A 64 7.41 -20.11 0.18
C THR A 64 6.69 -19.21 1.18
N ARG A 65 5.39 -18.94 0.97
CA ARG A 65 4.58 -18.16 1.90
C ARG A 65 4.53 -18.81 3.28
N ASP A 66 4.22 -20.10 3.33
CA ASP A 66 4.05 -20.81 4.60
C ASP A 66 5.37 -20.91 5.35
N ARG A 67 6.50 -21.08 4.64
CA ARG A 67 7.84 -20.99 5.24
C ARG A 67 8.11 -19.60 5.79
N ALA A 68 7.87 -18.54 5.01
CA ALA A 68 8.11 -17.17 5.43
C ALA A 68 7.29 -16.79 6.67
N LEU A 69 6.05 -17.27 6.79
CA LEU A 69 5.22 -17.04 7.98
C LEU A 69 5.72 -17.80 9.21
N ARG A 70 6.18 -19.05 9.05
CA ARG A 70 6.76 -19.83 10.17
C ARG A 70 8.05 -19.21 10.71
N GLU A 71 8.88 -18.70 9.80
CA GLU A 71 10.17 -18.11 10.11
C GLU A 71 10.07 -16.62 10.45
N TRP A 72 8.88 -16.01 10.34
CA TRP A 72 8.68 -14.59 10.58
C TRP A 72 9.17 -14.18 11.96
N VAL A 73 10.00 -13.15 12.01
CA VAL A 73 10.48 -12.51 13.24
C VAL A 73 9.72 -11.20 13.36
N LEU A 74 9.07 -11.01 14.51
CA LEU A 74 8.41 -9.77 14.84
C LEU A 74 9.48 -8.84 15.41
N ASP A 75 9.61 -7.65 14.81
CA ASP A 75 10.59 -6.64 15.22
C ASP A 75 10.11 -5.89 16.47
N GLU A 76 8.82 -5.98 16.79
CA GLU A 76 8.22 -5.32 17.93
C GLU A 76 8.72 -5.95 19.24
N THR A 77 9.30 -5.13 20.11
CA THR A 77 9.94 -5.53 21.37
C THR A 77 8.98 -5.87 22.50
N ALA A 78 7.70 -6.10 22.21
CA ALA A 78 6.74 -6.47 23.24
C ALA A 78 7.06 -7.89 23.73
N GLU A 79 7.59 -7.97 24.96
CA GLU A 79 7.80 -9.24 25.65
C GLU A 79 6.48 -10.03 25.62
N ASN A 80 6.52 -11.22 25.02
CA ASN A 80 5.41 -12.18 24.89
C ASN A 80 4.48 -12.08 23.67
N MET A 81 4.92 -11.51 22.54
CA MET A 81 4.17 -11.68 21.29
C MET A 81 4.05 -13.16 20.90
N GLN A 82 2.82 -13.66 20.87
CA GLN A 82 2.56 -15.04 20.50
C GLN A 82 2.71 -15.20 18.98
N ARG A 83 3.37 -16.26 18.54
CA ARG A 83 3.52 -16.58 17.10
C ARG A 83 2.34 -17.32 16.49
N ASN A 84 1.33 -17.63 17.30
CA ASN A 84 0.18 -18.38 16.83
C ASN A 84 -0.88 -17.44 16.23
N PHE A 85 -0.65 -17.06 14.97
CA PHE A 85 -1.53 -16.15 14.22
C PHE A 85 -2.83 -16.80 13.73
N GLY A 86 -2.99 -18.11 13.91
CA GLY A 86 -3.99 -18.91 13.19
C GLY A 86 -3.74 -18.95 11.69
N SER A 87 -4.81 -18.97 10.91
CA SER A 87 -4.75 -19.04 9.45
C SER A 87 -4.34 -17.73 8.78
N GLY A 88 -4.46 -16.60 9.48
CA GLY A 88 -4.26 -15.25 8.94
C GLY A 88 -5.44 -14.71 8.11
N TYR A 89 -6.54 -15.45 7.98
CA TYR A 89 -7.73 -14.99 7.28
C TYR A 89 -8.72 -14.29 8.22
N PRO A 90 -9.44 -13.25 7.78
CA PRO A 90 -10.41 -12.55 8.63
C PRO A 90 -11.56 -13.39 9.16
N GLY A 91 -11.86 -14.53 8.53
CA GLY A 91 -12.93 -15.42 8.97
C GLY A 91 -12.54 -16.32 10.14
N ASP A 92 -11.26 -16.46 10.41
CA ASP A 92 -10.74 -17.41 11.39
C ASP A 92 -10.80 -16.84 12.82
N PRO A 93 -11.50 -17.51 13.75
CA PRO A 93 -11.58 -17.08 15.15
C PRO A 93 -10.22 -16.92 15.82
N GLN A 94 -9.24 -17.77 15.50
CA GLN A 94 -7.90 -17.69 16.11
C GLN A 94 -7.16 -16.44 15.65
N THR A 95 -7.25 -16.11 14.35
CA THR A 95 -6.69 -14.87 13.79
C THR A 95 -7.32 -13.63 14.44
N LYS A 96 -8.64 -13.63 14.65
CA LYS A 96 -9.33 -12.50 15.30
C LYS A 96 -8.91 -12.31 16.75
N SER A 97 -8.82 -13.41 17.52
CA SER A 97 -8.34 -13.37 18.91
C SER A 97 -6.93 -12.79 18.96
N TRP A 98 -6.04 -13.28 18.08
CA TRP A 98 -4.68 -12.79 18.02
C TRP A 98 -4.60 -11.28 17.74
N LEU A 99 -5.43 -10.77 16.82
CA LEU A 99 -5.51 -9.34 16.56
C LEU A 99 -5.98 -8.54 17.78
N GLU A 100 -7.01 -9.00 18.51
CA GLU A 100 -7.45 -8.33 19.74
C GLU A 100 -6.34 -8.31 20.81
N ASP A 101 -5.65 -9.43 20.99
CA ASP A 101 -4.62 -9.59 22.03
C ASP A 101 -3.35 -8.77 21.75
N HIS A 102 -3.09 -8.43 20.47
CA HIS A 102 -1.87 -7.76 20.03
C HIS A 102 -2.14 -6.37 19.42
N LYS A 103 -3.29 -5.76 19.72
CA LYS A 103 -3.55 -4.36 19.37
C LYS A 103 -2.95 -3.42 20.42
N HIS A 104 -2.42 -2.30 19.96
CA HIS A 104 -1.81 -1.26 20.76
C HIS A 104 -2.57 0.06 20.53
N HIS A 105 -2.91 0.77 21.61
CA HIS A 105 -3.71 2.01 21.55
C HIS A 105 -3.14 3.08 20.61
N ILE A 106 -1.82 3.29 20.64
CA ILE A 106 -1.13 4.29 19.81
C ILE A 106 -0.70 3.72 18.45
N PHE A 107 0.10 2.65 18.44
CA PHE A 107 0.70 2.11 17.22
C PHE A 107 -0.20 1.19 16.38
N GLY A 108 -1.37 0.80 16.88
CA GLY A 108 -2.27 -0.11 16.18
C GLY A 108 -1.78 -1.56 16.26
N PHE A 109 -1.20 -2.09 15.19
CA PHE A 109 -0.82 -3.50 15.10
C PHE A 109 0.66 -3.70 14.79
N PRO A 110 1.18 -4.92 15.05
CA PRO A 110 2.49 -5.33 14.57
C PRO A 110 2.58 -5.27 13.03
N SER A 111 3.78 -5.06 12.52
CA SER A 111 4.15 -4.95 11.10
C SER A 111 3.70 -6.14 10.24
N LEU A 112 3.51 -7.31 10.85
CA LEU A 112 2.94 -8.49 10.18
C LEU A 112 1.51 -8.23 9.67
N VAL A 113 0.74 -7.39 10.36
CA VAL A 113 -0.66 -7.10 10.06
C VAL A 113 -0.77 -6.12 8.91
N ARG A 114 -1.67 -6.43 7.97
CA ARG A 114 -1.95 -5.57 6.83
C ARG A 114 -3.02 -4.54 7.21
N PHE A 115 -2.59 -3.36 7.66
CA PHE A 115 -3.46 -2.24 8.06
C PHE A 115 -4.54 -1.87 7.04
N SER A 116 -4.28 -2.11 5.74
CA SER A 116 -5.23 -1.83 4.66
C SER A 116 -6.43 -2.80 4.59
N TRP A 117 -6.46 -3.86 5.41
CA TRP A 117 -7.58 -4.79 5.42
C TRP A 117 -8.76 -4.19 6.16
N GLY A 118 -9.95 -4.24 5.56
CA GLY A 118 -11.16 -3.68 6.16
C GLY A 118 -11.50 -4.29 7.53
N THR A 119 -11.01 -5.50 7.83
CA THR A 119 -11.10 -6.13 9.15
C THR A 119 -10.41 -5.30 10.24
N CYS A 120 -9.29 -4.64 9.94
CA CYS A 120 -8.57 -3.79 10.90
C CYS A 120 -9.35 -2.51 11.26
N ASN A 121 -10.22 -2.00 10.35
CA ASN A 121 -10.93 -0.74 10.55
C ASN A 121 -11.82 -0.73 11.80
N SER A 122 -12.40 -1.87 12.19
CA SER A 122 -13.21 -1.94 13.41
C SER A 122 -12.40 -1.75 14.68
N TYR A 123 -11.13 -2.17 14.67
CA TYR A 123 -10.24 -2.13 15.83
C TYR A 123 -9.67 -0.73 16.07
N PHE A 124 -9.55 0.10 15.02
CA PHE A 124 -9.06 1.47 15.16
C PHE A 124 -10.04 2.42 15.84
N LYS A 125 -11.31 2.04 16.01
CA LYS A 125 -12.29 2.86 16.74
C LYS A 125 -11.92 3.05 18.21
N ASP A 126 -11.24 2.06 18.79
CA ASP A 126 -10.79 2.10 20.18
C ASP A 126 -9.35 2.64 20.29
N ALA A 127 -8.68 2.92 19.18
CA ALA A 127 -7.31 3.42 19.14
C ALA A 127 -7.26 4.95 19.23
N ALA A 128 -6.05 5.50 19.40
CA ALA A 128 -5.83 6.94 19.32
C ALA A 128 -6.18 7.44 17.92
N GLU A 129 -6.94 8.54 17.85
CA GLU A 129 -7.30 9.19 16.60
C GLU A 129 -6.04 9.77 15.93
N VAL A 130 -5.85 9.46 14.65
CA VAL A 130 -4.74 9.97 13.85
C VAL A 130 -5.32 10.70 12.64
N LEU A 131 -5.04 12.00 12.56
CA LEU A 131 -5.45 12.84 11.44
C LEU A 131 -4.28 12.99 10.47
N TRP A 132 -4.47 12.56 9.22
CA TRP A 132 -3.49 12.76 8.17
C TRP A 132 -3.81 14.01 7.35
N GLU A 133 -2.79 14.70 6.84
CA GLU A 133 -2.99 15.91 6.02
C GLU A 133 -3.85 15.63 4.78
N SER A 134 -3.81 14.40 4.26
CA SER A 134 -4.63 13.95 3.12
C SER A 134 -6.11 13.87 3.43
N ASP A 135 -6.50 13.66 4.70
CA ASP A 135 -7.89 13.44 5.08
C ASP A 135 -8.71 14.73 5.00
N ASN A 136 -8.04 15.88 5.19
CA ASN A 136 -8.66 17.22 5.11
C ASN A 136 -8.90 17.71 3.67
N LEU A 137 -8.35 17.05 2.65
CA LEU A 137 -8.48 17.49 1.25
C LEU A 137 -9.80 17.06 0.60
N ASP A 138 -10.60 16.23 1.26
CA ASP A 138 -11.87 15.71 0.74
C ASP A 138 -13.09 16.59 1.12
N GLU A 139 -12.96 17.56 2.04
CA GLU A 139 -14.08 18.41 2.48
C GLU A 139 -14.20 19.76 1.75
N ASP A 140 -13.11 20.29 1.16
CA ASP A 140 -13.10 21.63 0.53
C ASP A 140 -13.26 21.61 -1.01
N GLY A 141 -13.80 20.53 -1.55
CA GLY A 141 -14.05 20.34 -2.99
C GLY A 141 -15.48 19.88 -3.27
N GLY A 142 -16.42 20.82 -3.34
CA GLY A 142 -17.85 20.53 -3.46
C GLY A 142 -18.27 19.64 -4.64
N GLY A 143 -19.38 18.93 -4.43
CA GLY A 143 -20.21 18.35 -5.49
C GLY A 143 -20.38 16.84 -5.43
N SER A 144 -21.53 16.42 -4.89
CA SER A 144 -22.09 15.09 -5.04
C SER A 144 -22.00 14.59 -6.49
N ASN A 145 -21.20 13.54 -6.73
CA ASN A 145 -21.59 12.48 -7.66
C ASN A 145 -20.66 11.26 -7.54
N ASN A 146 -21.30 10.17 -7.14
CA ASN A 146 -20.87 8.79 -7.27
C ASN A 146 -20.11 8.53 -8.60
N LYS A 147 -18.83 8.12 -8.53
CA LYS A 147 -18.15 7.29 -9.54
C LYS A 147 -16.78 6.78 -9.06
N ASN A 148 -16.71 5.45 -8.98
CA ASN A 148 -15.49 4.64 -9.01
C ASN A 148 -14.36 5.22 -9.87
N GLY A 149 -13.20 5.43 -9.27
CA GLY A 149 -11.99 5.77 -10.02
C GLY A 149 -10.76 5.92 -9.14
N LYS A 150 -10.03 4.81 -8.93
CA LYS A 150 -8.65 4.84 -8.43
C LYS A 150 -7.80 5.70 -9.37
N ARG A 151 -7.57 6.97 -9.01
CA ARG A 151 -6.53 7.80 -9.64
C ARG A 151 -5.24 7.65 -8.85
N GLN A 152 -4.45 6.67 -9.27
CA GLN A 152 -3.04 6.57 -8.91
C GLN A 152 -2.32 7.79 -9.51
N LEU A 153 -1.95 8.77 -8.67
CA LEU A 153 -1.13 9.88 -9.12
C LEU A 153 0.30 9.38 -9.37
N LYS A 154 0.71 9.48 -10.63
CA LYS A 154 2.01 9.09 -11.16
C LYS A 154 2.99 10.22 -10.83
N LEU A 155 4.02 9.92 -10.04
CA LEU A 155 5.17 10.80 -9.85
C LEU A 155 5.93 10.91 -11.18
N SER A 156 5.76 12.02 -11.90
CA SER A 156 6.67 12.41 -12.97
C SER A 156 6.83 13.92 -13.01
N ASN A 157 8.09 14.34 -12.86
CA ASN A 157 8.70 15.66 -13.05
C ASN A 157 8.93 16.49 -11.78
N VAL A 158 9.97 16.10 -11.04
CA VAL A 158 10.78 17.02 -10.23
C VAL A 158 11.54 17.94 -11.21
N GLY A 159 10.89 19.04 -11.58
CA GLY A 159 11.50 20.15 -12.29
C GLY A 159 12.01 21.17 -11.28
N PHE A 160 13.33 21.19 -11.08
CA PHE A 160 14.06 22.22 -10.35
C PHE A 160 13.83 23.57 -11.05
N THR A 161 13.07 24.48 -10.43
CA THR A 161 13.03 25.89 -10.85
C THR A 161 13.77 26.73 -9.82
N THR A 162 14.82 27.35 -10.33
CA THR A 162 15.81 28.19 -9.67
C THR A 162 15.15 29.32 -8.87
N SER A 163 15.64 29.51 -7.64
CA SER A 163 15.35 30.67 -6.78
C SER A 163 15.53 31.99 -7.52
N LYS A 164 14.50 32.84 -7.51
CA LYS A 164 14.69 34.29 -7.38
C LYS A 164 14.19 34.71 -6.01
N ARG A 165 15.15 34.88 -5.11
CA ARG A 165 14.99 35.45 -3.77
C ARG A 165 14.88 36.97 -3.96
N SER A 166 13.66 37.50 -3.94
CA SER A 166 13.42 38.92 -3.63
C SER A 166 12.90 38.98 -2.19
N GLU A 167 13.80 39.35 -1.29
CA GLU A 167 13.44 39.79 0.06
C GLU A 167 12.91 41.22 -0.04
N GLU A 168 11.60 41.36 -0.22
CA GLU A 168 10.91 42.60 0.14
C GLU A 168 10.18 42.34 1.46
N ILE A 169 10.90 42.61 2.55
CA ILE A 169 10.40 42.61 3.92
C ILE A 169 9.77 44.00 4.15
N GLU A 170 8.66 44.29 3.48
CA GLU A 170 7.85 45.44 3.83
C GLU A 170 6.60 45.00 4.58
N SER A 171 6.67 45.19 5.90
CA SER A 171 5.56 45.06 6.82
C SER A 171 4.62 46.23 6.62
N SER A 172 3.67 46.11 5.68
CA SER A 172 2.48 46.96 5.69
C SER A 172 1.84 46.84 7.05
N GLY A 173 1.81 47.93 7.83
CA GLY A 173 1.48 48.00 9.26
C GLY A 173 0.06 47.59 9.65
N LYS A 174 -0.60 46.72 8.89
CA LYS A 174 -1.84 46.04 9.22
C LYS A 174 -1.70 44.56 8.84
N GLY A 175 -1.46 43.73 9.86
CA GLY A 175 -1.33 42.27 9.73
C GLY A 175 0.02 41.74 10.22
N ARG A 176 0.10 40.42 10.47
CA ARG A 176 1.35 39.76 10.87
C ARG A 176 2.38 39.80 9.74
N CYS A 177 3.65 40.03 10.08
CA CYS A 177 4.75 40.01 9.11
C CYS A 177 4.80 38.67 8.35
N ARG A 178 4.96 38.75 7.02
CA ARG A 178 4.96 37.58 6.11
C ARG A 178 5.99 36.53 6.49
N PHE A 179 7.11 36.93 7.10
CA PHE A 179 8.14 36.02 7.60
C PHE A 179 7.58 34.96 8.56
N PHE A 180 6.72 35.37 9.51
CA PHE A 180 6.12 34.50 10.52
C PHE A 180 4.97 33.66 9.96
N GLN A 181 4.18 34.23 9.04
CA GLN A 181 3.09 33.51 8.37
C GLN A 181 3.62 32.36 7.52
N ALA A 182 4.67 32.59 6.72
CA ALA A 182 5.26 31.57 5.85
C ALA A 182 5.86 30.37 6.61
N ARG A 183 6.19 30.55 7.89
CA ARG A 183 6.81 29.52 8.75
C ARG A 183 5.86 28.97 9.81
N LYS A 184 4.57 29.37 9.78
CA LYS A 184 3.56 28.98 10.78
C LYS A 184 4.00 29.23 12.23
N LEU A 185 4.78 30.29 12.48
CA LEU A 185 5.30 30.62 13.81
C LEU A 185 4.32 31.51 14.56
N GLU A 186 3.79 31.08 15.70
CA GLU A 186 2.78 31.85 16.46
C GLU A 186 3.27 32.30 17.83
N HIS A 187 2.76 33.44 18.29
CA HIS A 187 3.05 33.95 19.62
C HIS A 187 2.13 33.25 20.62
N LEU A 188 2.70 32.45 21.51
CA LEU A 188 1.96 31.80 22.59
C LEU A 188 1.67 32.81 23.69
N THR A 189 0.39 33.02 24.00
CA THR A 189 -0.05 33.91 25.08
C THR A 189 -0.13 33.21 26.43
N TYR A 190 -0.15 31.87 26.44
CA TYR A 190 -0.19 31.02 27.62
C TYR A 190 0.54 29.70 27.33
N PHE A 191 1.10 29.09 28.37
CA PHE A 191 1.75 27.77 28.34
C PHE A 191 0.88 26.72 29.02
#